data_AF-A0A172U455-F1
#
_entry.id   AF-A0A172U455-F1
#
_cell.length_a   1.000
_cell.length_b   1.000
_cell.length_c   1.000
_cell.angle_alpha   90.00
_cell.angle_beta   90.00
_cell.angle_gamma   90.00
#
_symmetry.space_group_name_H-M   'P 1'
#
loop_
_entity.id
_entity.type
_entity.pdbx_description
1 polymer ?
#
loop_
_entity_poly.entity_id
_entity_poly.type
_entity_poly.pdbx_seq_one_letter_code
_entity_poly.pdbx_strand_id
1 'polypeptide(L)'
;MSSAPLSLADRFRLSRFFRGEAPTSAPISLGHRRIFILPTQRGLAFVLLIVLLLLVGFVYSNNLAYLLGFLLASIFFVAILHSFKSLAGLTVRAGRQPAVFAGQAGAFNFQIGNPGRHSRYAVHLALQSELAIGLAPAEIRTATLYQATARRGWLQPQTLTVSSLYPLGLFRAWAPLRFDNPLLVYPKPAKRQLPFPESGDGQVAQGLSRRQGDEFYGLRPYQRGDAIRQIHWKTFAKGQGVFSKQYAGAGSSELWLDYQQAPGHNSEERLSQLCRWIVDAEKAGLRYGLVLPNLRVPPDTGAAHYRQCLQALALF
;
A
#
# COMPACT_ATOMS: atom_id res chain seq x y z
N MET A 1 -22.76 -6.42 15.59
CA MET A 1 -22.04 -7.65 16.03
C MET A 1 -21.21 -7.31 17.24
N SER A 2 -21.52 -7.97 18.36
CA SER A 2 -21.13 -7.56 19.71
C SER A 2 -19.65 -7.87 19.98
N SER A 3 -18.84 -6.84 20.19
CA SER A 3 -17.47 -6.99 20.70
C SER A 3 -17.53 -7.54 22.13
N ALA A 4 -16.79 -8.61 22.43
CA ALA A 4 -16.74 -9.26 23.74
C ALA A 4 -16.57 -8.24 24.90
N PRO A 5 -17.21 -8.48 26.07
CA PRO A 5 -17.12 -7.58 27.22
C PRO A 5 -15.68 -7.54 27.74
N LEU A 6 -15.11 -6.34 27.91
CA LEU A 6 -13.78 -6.17 28.50
C LEU A 6 -13.85 -6.27 30.03
N SER A 7 -12.88 -6.98 30.60
CA SER A 7 -12.60 -6.99 32.03
C SER A 7 -12.26 -5.57 32.53
N LEU A 8 -12.54 -5.28 33.82
CA LEU A 8 -12.26 -3.97 34.41
C LEU A 8 -10.76 -3.60 34.37
N ALA A 9 -9.87 -4.58 34.57
CA ALA A 9 -8.42 -4.37 34.49
C ALA A 9 -7.98 -3.96 33.07
N ASP A 10 -8.57 -4.57 32.05
CA ASP A 10 -8.27 -4.22 30.65
C ASP A 10 -8.87 -2.86 30.25
N ARG A 11 -9.84 -2.34 31.00
CA ARG A 11 -10.39 -1.00 30.74
C ARG A 11 -9.39 0.12 31.05
N PHE A 12 -8.56 -0.04 32.07
CA PHE A 12 -7.63 0.98 32.55
C PHE A 12 -6.18 0.82 32.06
N ARG A 13 -5.88 -0.17 31.21
CA ARG A 13 -4.52 -0.30 30.66
C ARG A 13 -4.15 0.91 29.83
N LEU A 14 -3.04 1.58 30.21
CA LEU A 14 -2.45 2.71 29.48
C LEU A 14 -2.18 2.38 28.00
N SER A 15 -1.89 1.12 27.69
CA SER A 15 -1.70 0.66 26.32
C SER A 15 -2.92 0.88 25.41
N ARG A 16 -4.15 0.97 25.95
CA ARG A 16 -5.35 1.27 25.15
C ARG A 16 -5.41 2.70 24.66
N PHE A 17 -4.81 3.64 25.38
CA PHE A 17 -4.76 5.05 24.98
C PHE A 17 -3.83 5.28 23.78
N PHE A 18 -2.79 4.43 23.63
CA PHE A 18 -1.79 4.56 22.56
C PHE A 18 -1.93 3.52 21.44
N ARG A 19 -2.20 2.25 21.78
CA ARG A 19 -2.31 1.14 20.82
C ARG A 19 -3.75 0.75 20.48
N GLY A 20 -4.72 1.14 21.29
CA GLY A 20 -6.12 0.71 21.10
C GLY A 20 -6.36 -0.77 21.42
N GLU A 21 -7.46 -1.31 20.90
CA GLU A 21 -7.87 -2.70 21.09
C GLU A 21 -7.18 -3.67 20.11
N ALA A 22 -7.46 -4.97 20.22
CA ALA A 22 -6.94 -5.99 19.32
C ALA A 22 -7.30 -5.70 17.85
N PRO A 23 -6.41 -6.06 16.89
CA PRO A 23 -6.65 -5.83 15.48
C PRO A 23 -7.91 -6.58 15.02
N THR A 24 -8.70 -5.94 14.17
CA THR A 24 -9.98 -6.49 13.70
C THR A 24 -10.12 -6.25 12.19
N SER A 25 -10.66 -7.21 11.45
CA SER A 25 -10.96 -7.09 10.00
C SER A 25 -12.34 -6.48 9.73
N ALA A 26 -13.24 -6.55 10.71
CA ALA A 26 -14.58 -5.99 10.64
C ALA A 26 -14.61 -4.45 10.77
N PRO A 27 -15.68 -3.79 10.25
CA PRO A 27 -15.95 -2.38 10.52
C PRO A 27 -15.91 -2.05 12.00
N ILE A 28 -15.25 -0.94 12.33
CA ILE A 28 -15.20 -0.40 13.69
C ILE A 28 -16.10 0.81 13.77
N SER A 29 -17.10 0.76 14.65
CA SER A 29 -17.89 1.93 15.06
C SER A 29 -17.24 2.60 16.27
N LEU A 30 -17.02 3.91 16.19
CA LEU A 30 -16.49 4.72 17.28
C LEU A 30 -17.58 4.98 18.32
N GLY A 31 -17.53 4.25 19.42
CA GLY A 31 -18.39 4.44 20.59
C GLY A 31 -17.63 4.93 21.82
N HIS A 32 -18.35 5.12 22.93
CA HIS A 32 -17.80 5.57 24.22
C HIS A 32 -16.62 4.73 24.72
N ARG A 33 -16.57 3.44 24.37
CA ARG A 33 -15.51 2.50 24.79
C ARG A 33 -14.13 2.79 24.16
N ARG A 34 -14.09 3.48 23.02
CA ARG A 34 -12.87 3.66 22.20
C ARG A 34 -12.48 5.13 22.02
N ILE A 35 -13.32 6.06 22.45
CA ILE A 35 -13.06 7.50 22.36
C ILE A 35 -12.53 7.97 23.72
N PHE A 36 -11.34 8.54 23.70
CA PHE A 36 -10.72 9.19 24.83
C PHE A 36 -10.72 10.70 24.62
N ILE A 37 -10.89 11.46 25.70
CA ILE A 37 -10.93 12.93 25.67
C ILE A 37 -9.99 13.46 26.73
N LEU A 38 -9.10 14.38 26.34
CA LEU A 38 -8.24 15.10 27.27
C LEU A 38 -8.22 16.59 26.94
N PRO A 39 -8.12 17.47 27.96
CA PRO A 39 -7.91 18.89 27.73
C PRO A 39 -6.57 19.13 27.03
N THR A 40 -6.55 20.05 26.07
CA THR A 40 -5.32 20.52 25.45
C THR A 40 -4.63 21.54 26.35
N GLN A 41 -3.43 22.00 25.99
CA GLN A 41 -2.78 23.13 26.66
C GLN A 41 -3.69 24.38 26.68
N ARG A 42 -4.46 24.62 25.60
CA ARG A 42 -5.44 25.71 25.54
C ARG A 42 -6.62 25.46 26.47
N GLY A 43 -7.08 24.21 26.57
CA GLY A 43 -8.09 23.81 27.56
C GLY A 43 -7.66 24.06 28.99
N LEU A 44 -6.42 23.73 29.35
CA LEU A 44 -5.87 24.00 30.69
C LEU A 44 -5.74 25.50 30.98
N ALA A 45 -5.26 26.29 30.01
CA ALA A 45 -5.21 27.75 30.14
C ALA A 45 -6.62 28.35 30.32
N PHE A 46 -7.62 27.78 29.65
CA PHE A 46 -9.02 28.19 29.79
C PHE A 46 -9.58 27.89 31.19
N VAL A 47 -9.26 26.73 31.76
CA VAL A 47 -9.60 26.41 33.16
C VAL A 47 -8.94 27.38 34.13
N LEU A 48 -7.65 27.68 33.93
CA LEU A 48 -6.93 28.65 34.75
C LEU A 48 -7.59 30.04 34.71
N LEU A 49 -8.01 30.49 33.52
CA LEU A 49 -8.74 31.74 33.36
C LEU A 49 -10.07 31.75 34.13
N ILE A 50 -10.86 30.66 34.04
CA ILE A 50 -12.10 30.52 34.81
C ILE A 50 -11.82 30.65 36.31
N VAL A 51 -10.82 29.93 36.82
CA VAL A 51 -10.45 29.97 38.24
C VAL A 51 -10.04 31.39 38.65
N LEU A 52 -9.24 32.08 37.84
CA LEU A 52 -8.83 33.46 38.12
C LEU A 52 -10.03 34.42 38.16
N LEU A 53 -10.97 34.31 37.22
CA LEU A 53 -12.18 35.13 37.21
C LEU A 53 -13.06 34.89 38.44
N LEU A 54 -13.21 33.63 38.87
CA LEU A 54 -13.95 33.29 40.08
C LEU A 54 -13.25 33.82 41.34
N LEU A 55 -11.91 33.81 41.37
CA LEU A 55 -11.12 34.38 42.46
C LEU A 55 -11.28 35.91 42.50
N VAL A 56 -11.21 36.59 41.35
CA VAL A 56 -11.47 38.04 41.26
C VAL A 56 -12.89 38.37 41.71
N GLY A 57 -13.89 37.59 41.27
CA GLY A 57 -15.27 37.73 41.73
C GLY A 57 -15.40 37.60 43.25
N PHE A 58 -14.68 36.64 43.85
CA PHE A 58 -14.67 36.41 45.29
C PHE A 58 -13.97 37.50 46.09
N VAL A 59 -12.76 37.88 45.69
CA VAL A 59 -11.95 38.88 46.40
C VAL A 59 -12.58 40.27 46.31
N TYR A 60 -13.09 40.65 45.14
CA TYR A 60 -13.61 41.99 44.90
C TYR A 60 -15.14 42.11 44.96
N SER A 61 -15.85 41.02 45.30
CA SER A 61 -17.33 40.95 45.25
C SER A 61 -17.91 41.41 43.89
N ASN A 62 -17.20 41.11 42.80
CA ASN A 62 -17.56 41.57 41.46
C ASN A 62 -18.51 40.57 40.78
N ASN A 63 -19.81 40.90 40.77
CA ASN A 63 -20.85 40.06 40.15
C ASN A 63 -20.64 39.81 38.64
N LEU A 64 -20.04 40.75 37.91
CA LEU A 64 -19.78 40.58 36.48
C LEU A 64 -18.65 39.58 36.21
N ALA A 65 -17.64 39.52 37.09
CA ALA A 65 -16.60 38.50 37.02
C ALA A 65 -17.17 37.09 37.25
N TYR A 66 -18.11 36.94 38.19
CA TYR A 66 -18.83 35.67 38.38
C TYR A 66 -19.66 35.28 37.16
N LEU A 67 -20.44 36.22 36.60
CA LEU A 67 -21.24 35.98 35.41
C LEU A 67 -20.37 35.45 34.26
N LEU A 68 -19.24 36.11 33.99
CA LEU A 68 -18.31 35.70 32.94
C LEU A 68 -17.66 34.35 33.25
N GLY A 69 -17.22 34.12 34.49
CA GLY A 69 -16.63 32.85 34.93
C GLY A 69 -17.58 31.67 34.73
N PHE A 70 -18.85 31.80 35.14
CA PHE A 70 -19.86 30.77 34.95
C PHE A 70 -20.26 30.57 33.47
N LEU A 71 -20.31 31.64 32.67
CA LEU A 71 -20.54 31.53 31.24
C LEU A 71 -19.43 30.75 30.54
N LEU A 72 -18.16 31.06 30.83
CA LEU A 72 -17.01 30.33 30.29
C LEU A 72 -17.00 28.88 30.77
N ALA A 73 -17.30 28.62 32.05
CA ALA A 73 -17.43 27.27 32.58
C ALA A 73 -18.52 26.47 31.84
N SER A 74 -19.68 27.08 31.59
CA SER A 74 -20.75 26.45 30.80
C SER A 74 -20.28 26.07 29.39
N ILE A 75 -19.60 26.99 28.68
CA ILE A 75 -19.01 26.72 27.36
C ILE A 75 -17.99 25.58 27.44
N PHE A 76 -17.16 25.54 28.48
CA PHE A 76 -16.18 24.47 28.68
C PHE A 76 -16.84 23.09 28.79
N PHE A 77 -17.89 22.95 29.61
CA PHE A 77 -18.61 21.69 29.77
C PHE A 77 -19.35 21.28 28.49
N VAL A 78 -19.98 22.23 27.78
CA VAL A 78 -20.63 21.97 26.48
C VAL A 78 -19.60 21.53 25.43
N ALA A 79 -18.41 22.13 25.43
CA ALA A 79 -17.33 21.77 24.51
C ALA A 79 -16.87 20.32 24.69
N ILE A 80 -16.90 19.75 25.91
CA ILE A 80 -16.61 18.33 26.15
C ILE A 80 -17.59 17.45 25.37
N LEU A 81 -18.90 17.74 25.47
CA LEU A 81 -19.94 16.96 24.80
C LEU A 81 -19.82 17.05 23.27
N HIS A 82 -19.53 18.24 22.73
CA HIS A 82 -19.31 18.43 21.30
C HIS A 82 -18.03 17.73 20.83
N SER A 83 -16.96 17.74 21.63
CA SER A 83 -15.73 17.01 21.35
C SER A 83 -15.97 15.51 21.27
N PHE A 84 -16.72 14.93 22.23
CA PHE A 84 -17.14 13.53 22.15
C PHE A 84 -17.96 13.24 20.89
N LYS A 85 -19.00 14.06 20.66
CA LYS A 85 -19.90 13.90 19.52
C LYS A 85 -19.17 14.01 18.19
N SER A 86 -18.06 14.74 18.09
CA SER A 86 -17.30 14.91 16.84
C SER A 86 -16.81 13.60 16.23
N LEU A 87 -16.48 12.61 17.08
CA LEU A 87 -16.02 11.27 16.66
C LEU A 87 -17.07 10.19 16.87
N ALA A 88 -17.96 10.37 17.85
CA ALA A 88 -18.96 9.36 18.20
C ALA A 88 -19.87 9.01 17.00
N GLY A 89 -20.05 7.72 16.78
CA GLY A 89 -20.88 7.18 15.71
C GLY A 89 -20.18 7.03 14.35
N LEU A 90 -18.96 7.54 14.17
CA LEU A 90 -18.20 7.31 12.93
C LEU A 90 -17.90 5.82 12.76
N THR A 91 -17.98 5.34 11.52
CA THR A 91 -17.62 3.97 11.17
C THR A 91 -16.35 3.97 10.32
N VAL A 92 -15.34 3.21 10.73
CA VAL A 92 -14.08 3.08 9.98
C VAL A 92 -13.94 1.65 9.49
N ARG A 93 -13.67 1.51 8.19
CA ARG A 93 -13.43 0.23 7.52
C ARG A 93 -12.08 0.28 6.82
N ALA A 94 -11.33 -0.81 6.89
CA ALA A 94 -10.13 -0.96 6.07
C ALA A 94 -10.55 -1.34 4.64
N GLY A 95 -10.03 -0.62 3.64
CA GLY A 95 -10.23 -0.91 2.23
C GLY A 95 -9.15 -1.85 1.68
N ARG A 96 -9.24 -2.16 0.38
CA ARG A 96 -8.18 -2.90 -0.31
C ARG A 96 -6.93 -2.01 -0.46
N GLN A 97 -5.78 -2.60 -0.22
CA GLN A 97 -4.48 -1.96 -0.32
C GLN A 97 -3.77 -2.49 -1.57
N PRO A 98 -3.30 -1.62 -2.47
CA PRO A 98 -2.45 -2.05 -3.56
C PRO A 98 -1.09 -2.52 -3.02
N ALA A 99 -0.58 -3.62 -3.56
CA ALA A 99 0.79 -4.07 -3.26
C ALA A 99 1.80 -3.05 -3.82
N VAL A 100 2.90 -2.84 -3.10
CA VAL A 100 3.95 -1.89 -3.50
C VAL A 100 5.33 -2.52 -3.43
N PHE A 101 6.32 -1.93 -4.10
CA PHE A 101 7.71 -2.38 -3.99
C PHE A 101 8.37 -1.82 -2.72
N ALA A 102 9.27 -2.59 -2.12
CA ALA A 102 10.05 -2.14 -0.98
C ALA A 102 10.82 -0.85 -1.32
N GLY A 103 10.74 0.11 -0.42
CA GLY A 103 11.24 1.48 -0.58
C GLY A 103 10.21 2.47 -1.10
N GLN A 104 9.00 2.04 -1.47
CA GLN A 104 7.88 2.92 -1.81
C GLN A 104 6.97 3.16 -0.59
N ALA A 105 6.16 4.22 -0.65
CA ALA A 105 5.16 4.49 0.38
C ALA A 105 3.97 3.54 0.20
N GLY A 106 3.75 2.65 1.16
CA GLY A 106 2.61 1.73 1.17
C GLY A 106 1.31 2.49 1.44
N ALA A 107 0.36 2.40 0.51
CA ALA A 107 -0.92 3.11 0.60
C ALA A 107 -1.96 2.28 1.37
N PHE A 108 -2.34 2.77 2.54
CA PHE A 108 -3.40 2.22 3.38
C PHE A 108 -4.69 2.99 3.19
N ASN A 109 -5.65 2.36 2.51
CA ASN A 109 -6.97 2.93 2.25
C ASN A 109 -7.92 2.63 3.41
N PHE A 110 -8.51 3.68 3.98
CA PHE A 110 -9.55 3.59 4.99
C PHE A 110 -10.82 4.25 4.48
N GLN A 111 -11.96 3.60 4.66
CA GLN A 111 -13.27 4.19 4.41
C GLN A 111 -13.85 4.67 5.74
N ILE A 112 -14.11 5.97 5.83
CA ILE A 112 -14.71 6.61 6.99
C ILE A 112 -16.12 7.00 6.60
N GLY A 113 -17.09 6.42 7.29
CA GLY A 113 -18.52 6.72 7.14
C GLY A 113 -19.02 7.55 8.30
N ASN A 114 -19.82 8.57 7.99
CA ASN A 114 -20.59 9.32 8.97
C ASN A 114 -22.08 8.93 8.85
N PRO A 115 -22.55 7.90 9.57
CA PRO A 115 -23.97 7.52 9.53
C PRO A 115 -24.88 8.52 10.27
N GLY A 116 -24.30 9.52 10.94
CA GLY A 116 -25.04 10.52 11.70
C GLY A 116 -25.70 11.59 10.84
N ARG A 117 -26.56 12.39 11.50
CA ARG A 117 -27.28 13.52 10.89
C ARG A 117 -26.51 14.84 10.89
N HIS A 118 -25.35 14.88 11.54
CA HIS A 118 -24.53 16.09 11.69
C HIS A 118 -23.21 15.96 10.94
N SER A 119 -22.77 17.06 10.32
CA SER A 119 -21.45 17.14 9.69
C SER A 119 -20.33 17.02 10.72
N ARG A 120 -19.23 16.41 10.31
CA ARG A 120 -17.96 16.32 11.06
C ARG A 120 -16.92 17.15 10.32
N TYR A 121 -16.49 18.26 10.88
CA TYR A 121 -15.69 19.24 10.13
C TYR A 121 -14.18 19.01 10.19
N ALA A 122 -13.66 18.50 11.31
CA ALA A 122 -12.22 18.38 11.55
C ALA A 122 -11.86 17.01 12.12
N VAL A 123 -11.98 15.97 11.30
CA VAL A 123 -11.55 14.61 11.66
C VAL A 123 -10.15 14.41 11.11
N HIS A 124 -9.19 14.27 12.02
CA HIS A 124 -7.79 13.99 11.72
C HIS A 124 -7.54 12.49 11.79
N LEU A 125 -6.90 11.95 10.75
CA LEU A 125 -6.49 10.56 10.64
C LEU A 125 -4.97 10.54 10.63
N ALA A 126 -4.37 9.84 11.59
CA ALA A 126 -2.93 9.73 11.72
C ALA A 126 -2.48 8.27 11.70
N LEU A 127 -1.52 7.97 10.83
CA LEU A 127 -0.76 6.72 10.82
C LEU A 127 0.73 7.09 10.93
N GLN A 128 1.50 6.98 9.86
CA GLN A 128 2.79 7.67 9.72
C GLN A 128 2.64 9.00 8.98
N SER A 129 1.76 9.03 7.97
CA SER A 129 1.24 10.29 7.43
C SER A 129 0.01 10.74 8.20
N GLU A 130 -0.31 12.03 8.09
CA GLU A 130 -1.52 12.62 8.65
C GLU A 130 -2.42 13.18 7.55
N LEU A 131 -3.74 13.09 7.74
CA LEU A 131 -4.73 13.66 6.83
C LEU A 131 -5.89 14.23 7.66
N ALA A 132 -6.35 15.44 7.32
CA ALA A 132 -7.56 16.03 7.88
C ALA A 132 -8.70 15.94 6.85
N ILE A 133 -9.86 15.48 7.29
CA ILE A 133 -11.06 15.40 6.46
C ILE A 133 -12.29 15.96 7.17
N GLY A 134 -13.18 16.55 6.38
CA GLY A 134 -14.58 16.78 6.75
C GLY A 134 -15.48 15.70 6.14
N LEU A 135 -16.55 15.36 6.84
CA LEU A 135 -17.61 14.46 6.40
C LEU A 135 -18.98 15.11 6.61
N ALA A 136 -19.76 15.22 5.54
CA ALA A 136 -21.17 15.59 5.60
C ALA A 136 -22.01 14.45 6.24
N PRO A 137 -23.29 14.71 6.57
CA PRO A 137 -24.21 13.68 7.04
C PRO A 137 -24.39 12.58 5.99
N ALA A 138 -24.45 11.32 6.43
CA ALA A 138 -24.54 10.13 5.57
C ALA A 138 -23.43 9.97 4.51
N GLU A 139 -22.34 10.73 4.60
CA GLU A 139 -21.22 10.64 3.67
C GLU A 139 -20.28 9.49 4.05
N ILE A 140 -19.77 8.79 3.02
CA ILE A 140 -18.66 7.85 3.15
C ILE A 140 -17.50 8.39 2.32
N ARG A 141 -16.36 8.64 2.97
CA ARG A 141 -15.16 9.16 2.34
C ARG A 141 -14.01 8.16 2.45
N THR A 142 -13.27 7.99 1.36
CA THR A 142 -12.05 7.19 1.37
C THR A 142 -10.86 8.10 1.65
N ALA A 143 -10.05 7.72 2.63
CA ALA A 143 -8.81 8.38 3.00
C ALA A 143 -7.64 7.41 2.79
N THR A 144 -6.60 7.88 2.12
CA THR A 144 -5.37 7.11 1.91
C THR A 144 -4.28 7.68 2.81
N LEU A 145 -3.75 6.84 3.69
CA LEU A 145 -2.60 7.16 4.52
C LEU A 145 -1.41 6.31 4.08
N TYR A 146 -0.21 6.82 4.31
CA TYR A 146 1.02 6.19 3.86
C TYR A 146 1.84 5.67 5.04
N GLN A 147 2.53 4.57 4.80
CA GLN A 147 3.52 4.00 5.70
C GLN A 147 4.75 3.54 4.91
N ALA A 148 5.94 3.74 5.47
CA ALA A 148 7.19 3.33 4.86
C ALA A 148 7.30 1.80 4.79
N THR A 149 7.65 1.28 3.61
CA THR A 149 7.85 -0.15 3.37
C THR A 149 9.36 -0.44 3.22
N ALA A 150 10.02 -0.90 4.28
CA ALA A 150 11.47 -1.12 4.24
C ALA A 150 11.88 -2.53 3.77
N ARG A 151 11.06 -3.54 4.08
CA ARG A 151 11.33 -4.96 3.84
C ARG A 151 10.19 -5.58 3.03
N ARG A 152 10.49 -6.63 2.26
CA ARG A 152 9.49 -7.41 1.52
C ARG A 152 8.63 -8.25 2.48
N GLY A 153 7.48 -8.71 1.98
CA GLY A 153 6.54 -9.58 2.70
C GLY A 153 5.30 -8.85 3.18
N TRP A 154 4.61 -9.44 4.15
CA TRP A 154 3.40 -8.86 4.72
C TRP A 154 3.74 -7.75 5.72
N LEU A 155 3.33 -6.52 5.40
CA LEU A 155 3.42 -5.38 6.29
C LEU A 155 2.09 -5.13 7.00
N GLN A 156 2.09 -5.27 8.32
CA GLN A 156 0.93 -4.95 9.15
C GLN A 156 0.79 -3.44 9.32
N PRO A 157 -0.42 -2.87 9.15
CA PRO A 157 -0.63 -1.44 9.38
C PRO A 157 -0.31 -1.09 10.83
N GLN A 158 0.27 0.10 11.02
CA GLN A 158 0.36 0.70 12.34
C GLN A 158 -1.03 1.10 12.87
N THR A 159 -1.08 1.51 14.13
CA THR A 159 -2.31 1.99 14.76
C THR A 159 -2.79 3.27 14.06
N LEU A 160 -3.97 3.21 13.44
CA LEU A 160 -4.66 4.38 12.91
C LEU A 160 -5.26 5.16 14.07
N THR A 161 -4.85 6.41 14.27
CA THR A 161 -5.44 7.28 15.28
C THR A 161 -6.41 8.25 14.60
N VAL A 162 -7.69 8.13 14.92
CA VAL A 162 -8.72 9.10 14.52
C VAL A 162 -8.85 10.12 15.64
N SER A 163 -8.73 11.41 15.35
CA SER A 163 -8.80 12.45 16.38
C SER A 163 -9.54 13.71 15.90
N SER A 164 -10.02 14.52 16.84
CA SER A 164 -10.62 15.82 16.55
C SER A 164 -10.35 16.80 17.68
N LEU A 165 -10.12 18.05 17.30
CA LEU A 165 -10.03 19.21 18.19
C LEU A 165 -11.28 20.09 18.13
N TYR A 166 -12.29 19.68 17.36
CA TYR A 166 -13.54 20.44 17.23
C TYR A 166 -14.33 20.45 18.56
N PRO A 167 -15.04 21.54 18.92
CA PRO A 167 -15.19 22.79 18.17
C PRO A 167 -14.15 23.86 18.44
N LEU A 168 -13.73 24.01 19.70
CA LEU A 168 -12.94 25.16 20.17
C LEU A 168 -11.44 24.85 20.37
N GLY A 169 -11.00 23.60 20.15
CA GLY A 169 -9.63 23.18 20.43
C GLY A 169 -9.29 23.06 21.92
N LEU A 170 -10.28 23.17 22.82
CA LEU A 170 -10.10 23.02 24.27
C LEU A 170 -9.85 21.55 24.66
N PHE A 171 -10.40 20.61 23.89
CA PHE A 171 -10.28 19.18 24.12
C PHE A 171 -9.80 18.48 22.86
N ARG A 172 -8.99 17.44 23.04
CA ARG A 172 -8.64 16.48 22.00
C ARG A 172 -9.42 15.19 22.28
N ALA A 173 -10.35 14.89 21.39
CA ALA A 173 -10.95 13.55 21.32
C ALA A 173 -10.10 12.68 20.38
N TRP A 174 -9.78 11.46 20.77
CA TRP A 174 -9.11 10.51 19.87
C TRP A 174 -9.51 9.06 20.10
N ALA A 175 -9.35 8.25 19.07
CA ALA A 175 -9.65 6.83 19.04
C ALA A 175 -8.54 6.08 18.25
N PRO A 176 -7.66 5.33 18.94
CA PRO A 176 -6.68 4.45 18.30
C PRO A 176 -7.35 3.16 17.80
N LEU A 177 -7.17 2.86 16.52
CA LEU A 177 -7.77 1.74 15.79
C LEU A 177 -6.69 0.86 15.18
N ARG A 178 -6.84 -0.46 15.32
CA ARG A 178 -5.97 -1.46 14.69
C ARG A 178 -6.78 -2.35 13.77
N PHE A 179 -6.27 -2.57 12.57
CA PHE A 179 -6.89 -3.41 11.56
C PHE A 179 -5.98 -4.60 11.25
N ASP A 180 -6.57 -5.77 11.08
CA ASP A 180 -5.87 -6.95 10.55
C ASP A 180 -6.05 -6.98 9.03
N ASN A 181 -5.32 -6.10 8.36
CA ASN A 181 -5.38 -5.95 6.91
C ASN A 181 -3.97 -5.65 6.40
N PRO A 182 -3.14 -6.69 6.19
CA PRO A 182 -1.75 -6.53 5.82
C PRO A 182 -1.58 -6.13 4.36
N LEU A 183 -0.60 -5.27 4.10
CA LEU A 183 -0.18 -4.84 2.78
C LEU A 183 0.95 -5.76 2.29
N LEU A 184 0.83 -6.28 1.07
CA LEU A 184 1.90 -7.08 0.46
C LEU A 184 2.99 -6.16 -0.13
N VAL A 185 4.22 -6.32 0.33
CA VAL A 185 5.39 -5.58 -0.15
C VAL A 185 6.25 -6.49 -1.02
N TYR A 186 6.38 -6.16 -2.30
CA TYR A 186 7.27 -6.84 -3.23
C TYR A 186 8.74 -6.46 -2.96
N PRO A 187 9.72 -7.34 -3.26
CA PRO A 187 11.13 -6.96 -3.21
C PRO A 187 11.43 -5.79 -4.14
N LYS A 188 12.39 -4.94 -3.76
CA LYS A 188 12.79 -3.79 -4.58
C LYS A 188 13.49 -4.28 -5.85
N PRO A 189 13.10 -3.86 -7.07
CA PRO A 189 13.82 -4.21 -8.28
C PRO A 189 15.27 -3.71 -8.23
N ALA A 190 16.22 -4.53 -8.67
CA ALA A 190 17.63 -4.16 -8.77
C ALA A 190 17.81 -2.93 -9.68
N LYS A 191 18.73 -2.02 -9.32
CA LYS A 191 18.98 -0.81 -10.12
C LYS A 191 19.58 -1.15 -11.49
N ARG A 192 20.55 -2.06 -11.50
CA ARG A 192 21.25 -2.50 -12.71
C ARG A 192 20.32 -3.34 -13.57
N GLN A 193 20.23 -3.02 -14.85
CA GLN A 193 19.61 -3.89 -15.84
C GLN A 193 20.68 -4.89 -16.30
N LEU A 194 20.32 -6.17 -16.26
CA LEU A 194 21.14 -7.27 -16.76
C LEU A 194 20.37 -7.97 -17.87
N PRO A 195 21.07 -8.58 -18.85
CA PRO A 195 20.41 -9.42 -19.83
C PRO A 195 19.62 -10.53 -19.13
N PHE A 196 18.60 -11.03 -19.82
CA PHE A 196 17.87 -12.21 -19.36
C PHE A 196 18.81 -13.43 -19.32
N PRO A 197 18.62 -14.36 -18.37
CA PRO A 197 19.36 -15.62 -18.38
C PRO A 197 19.09 -16.39 -19.68
N GLU A 198 20.13 -16.98 -20.25
CA GLU A 198 20.00 -17.88 -21.40
C GLU A 198 19.26 -19.14 -20.95
N SER A 199 18.23 -19.55 -21.70
CA SER A 199 17.44 -20.74 -21.40
C SER A 199 18.36 -21.97 -21.34
N GLY A 200 18.41 -22.65 -20.19
CA GLY A 200 19.33 -23.76 -19.92
C GLY A 200 19.08 -25.07 -20.70
N ASP A 201 18.29 -25.04 -21.76
CA ASP A 201 18.21 -26.16 -22.71
C ASP A 201 19.26 -25.95 -23.79
N GLY A 202 20.28 -26.79 -23.75
CA GLY A 202 21.52 -26.64 -24.50
C GLY A 202 21.35 -26.39 -26.00
N GLN A 203 22.28 -25.58 -26.51
CA GLN A 203 22.64 -25.47 -27.93
C GLN A 203 21.59 -24.87 -28.88
N VAL A 204 21.08 -23.65 -28.64
CA VAL A 204 20.73 -22.79 -29.79
C VAL A 204 21.01 -21.31 -29.47
N ALA A 205 21.97 -20.78 -30.23
CA ALA A 205 22.18 -19.38 -30.60
C ALA A 205 22.60 -18.35 -29.52
N GLN A 206 23.91 -18.13 -29.47
CA GLN A 206 24.47 -16.78 -29.38
C GLN A 206 23.76 -15.86 -30.40
N GLY A 207 23.04 -14.84 -29.94
CA GLY A 207 22.40 -13.92 -30.87
C GLY A 207 21.53 -12.80 -30.29
N LEU A 208 21.52 -12.54 -28.98
CA LEU A 208 20.64 -11.50 -28.41
C LEU A 208 21.30 -10.12 -28.27
N SER A 209 22.00 -9.71 -29.33
CA SER A 209 22.29 -8.29 -29.58
C SER A 209 22.23 -7.95 -31.06
N ARG A 210 21.14 -8.31 -31.76
CA ARG A 210 20.78 -7.63 -33.00
C ARG A 210 19.29 -7.65 -33.27
N ARG A 211 18.61 -6.61 -32.80
CA ARG A 211 17.33 -6.18 -33.35
C ARG A 211 17.56 -5.49 -34.70
N GLN A 212 18.10 -6.22 -35.69
CA GLN A 212 18.02 -5.91 -37.12
C GLN A 212 18.70 -7.02 -37.93
N GLY A 213 17.91 -7.70 -38.74
CA GLY A 213 18.40 -8.65 -39.74
C GLY A 213 18.06 -10.08 -39.38
N ASP A 214 17.06 -10.60 -40.09
CA ASP A 214 16.83 -12.03 -40.27
C ASP A 214 18.15 -12.82 -40.33
N GLU A 215 18.45 -13.60 -39.30
CA GLU A 215 19.62 -14.47 -39.29
C GLU A 215 19.38 -15.65 -40.24
N PHE A 216 20.13 -15.63 -41.33
CA PHE A 216 20.12 -16.66 -42.37
C PHE A 216 20.63 -17.98 -41.80
N TYR A 217 19.76 -18.99 -41.76
CA TYR A 217 20.08 -20.29 -41.15
C TYR A 217 20.44 -21.37 -42.18
N GLY A 218 20.07 -21.20 -43.47
CA GLY A 218 20.45 -22.15 -44.52
C GLY A 218 19.79 -21.92 -45.87
N LEU A 219 20.25 -22.69 -46.86
CA LEU A 219 19.69 -22.75 -48.21
C LEU A 219 18.91 -24.06 -48.36
N ARG A 220 17.63 -23.97 -48.73
CA ARG A 220 16.83 -25.13 -49.13
C ARG A 220 16.54 -25.08 -50.64
N PRO A 221 16.48 -26.22 -51.36
CA PRO A 221 16.00 -26.23 -52.74
C PRO A 221 14.60 -25.61 -52.83
N TYR A 222 14.42 -24.67 -53.76
CA TYR A 222 13.18 -23.92 -53.94
C TYR A 222 11.99 -24.84 -54.20
N GLN A 223 10.90 -24.67 -53.45
CA GLN A 223 9.64 -25.35 -53.70
C GLN A 223 8.61 -24.38 -54.27
N ARG A 224 7.74 -24.86 -55.16
CA ARG A 224 6.64 -24.06 -55.74
C ARG A 224 5.70 -23.63 -54.60
N GLY A 225 5.79 -22.36 -54.22
CA GLY A 225 5.07 -21.78 -53.08
C GLY A 225 5.91 -20.75 -52.30
N ASP A 226 7.24 -20.82 -52.42
CA ASP A 226 8.14 -19.88 -51.74
C ASP A 226 8.08 -18.48 -52.37
N ALA A 227 8.08 -17.44 -51.53
CA ALA A 227 8.02 -16.07 -51.98
C ALA A 227 9.28 -15.69 -52.78
N ILE A 228 9.10 -15.04 -53.94
CA ILE A 228 10.19 -14.65 -54.86
C ILE A 228 11.29 -13.81 -54.16
N ARG A 229 10.94 -13.05 -53.13
CA ARG A 229 11.88 -12.25 -52.32
C ARG A 229 12.87 -13.08 -51.50
N GLN A 230 12.61 -14.37 -51.30
CA GLN A 230 13.45 -15.28 -50.52
C GLN A 230 14.44 -16.08 -51.39
N ILE A 231 14.43 -15.89 -52.71
CA ILE A 231 15.35 -16.57 -53.62
C ILE A 231 16.78 -16.04 -53.43
N HIS A 232 17.72 -16.96 -53.24
CA HIS A 232 19.13 -16.64 -53.16
C HIS A 232 19.74 -16.52 -54.57
N TRP A 233 19.63 -15.34 -55.18
CA TRP A 233 20.07 -15.08 -56.56
C TRP A 233 21.56 -15.35 -56.81
N LYS A 234 22.40 -15.28 -55.78
CA LYS A 234 23.85 -15.50 -55.89
C LYS A 234 24.21 -16.97 -56.16
N THR A 235 23.39 -17.92 -55.73
CA THR A 235 23.53 -19.35 -56.07
C THR A 235 22.91 -19.67 -57.42
N PHE A 236 21.85 -18.96 -57.81
CA PHE A 236 21.26 -19.07 -59.15
C PHE A 236 22.25 -18.65 -60.25
N ALA A 237 22.96 -17.53 -60.05
CA ALA A 237 23.96 -17.03 -61.00
C ALA A 237 25.20 -17.96 -61.17
N LYS A 238 25.43 -18.89 -60.23
CA LYS A 238 26.53 -19.86 -60.29
C LYS A 238 26.11 -21.21 -60.90
N GLY A 239 24.89 -21.32 -61.44
CA GLY A 239 24.40 -22.54 -62.09
C GLY A 239 24.07 -23.69 -61.15
N GLN A 240 24.00 -23.45 -59.83
CA GLN A 240 23.81 -24.49 -58.82
C GLN A 240 22.33 -24.80 -58.49
N GLY A 241 21.38 -24.16 -59.19
CA GLY A 241 19.95 -24.30 -58.96
C GLY A 241 19.33 -23.17 -58.12
N VAL A 242 18.00 -23.19 -57.99
CA VAL A 242 17.24 -22.18 -57.24
C VAL A 242 17.13 -22.63 -55.78
N PHE A 243 17.68 -21.83 -54.86
CA PHE A 243 17.57 -22.06 -53.43
C PHE A 243 16.79 -20.92 -52.76
N SER A 244 15.89 -21.26 -51.84
CA SER A 244 15.23 -20.30 -50.95
C SER A 244 16.00 -20.15 -49.63
N LYS A 245 16.10 -18.91 -49.16
CA LYS A 245 16.64 -18.58 -47.83
C LYS A 245 15.64 -19.04 -46.77
N GLN A 246 16.06 -19.93 -45.89
CA GLN A 246 15.29 -20.25 -44.70
C GLN A 246 15.65 -19.29 -43.57
N TYR A 247 14.61 -18.71 -42.97
CA TYR A 247 14.69 -17.94 -41.75
C TYR A 247 14.29 -18.85 -40.59
N ALA A 248 15.08 -18.86 -39.52
CA ALA A 248 14.69 -19.54 -38.30
C ALA A 248 13.39 -18.90 -37.81
N GLY A 249 12.33 -19.70 -37.67
CA GLY A 249 11.09 -19.25 -37.06
C GLY A 249 11.41 -18.70 -35.68
N ALA A 250 10.81 -17.56 -35.33
CA ALA A 250 10.85 -17.01 -33.98
C ALA A 250 10.17 -18.00 -33.03
N GLY A 251 10.90 -19.02 -32.58
CA GLY A 251 10.49 -19.87 -31.48
C GLY A 251 10.22 -18.96 -30.30
N SER A 252 9.03 -19.07 -29.71
CA SER A 252 8.70 -18.40 -28.46
C SER A 252 9.64 -18.93 -27.40
N SER A 253 10.81 -18.29 -27.25
CA SER A 253 11.80 -18.69 -26.26
C SER A 253 11.16 -18.49 -24.89
N GLU A 254 10.88 -19.61 -24.22
CA GLU A 254 10.36 -19.60 -22.86
C GLU A 254 11.49 -19.19 -21.92
N LEU A 255 11.32 -18.05 -21.25
CA LEU A 255 12.33 -17.52 -20.35
C LEU A 255 12.14 -18.13 -18.95
N TRP A 256 13.12 -18.88 -18.45
CA TRP A 256 13.09 -19.37 -17.07
C TRP A 256 13.95 -18.49 -16.16
N LEU A 257 13.33 -17.87 -15.16
CA LEU A 257 14.00 -17.06 -14.14
C LEU A 257 14.28 -17.92 -12.91
N ASP A 258 15.51 -18.42 -12.78
CA ASP A 258 15.93 -19.29 -11.68
C ASP A 258 16.68 -18.51 -10.58
N TYR A 259 16.26 -18.71 -9.33
CA TYR A 259 16.91 -18.17 -8.14
C TYR A 259 18.37 -18.61 -7.95
N GLN A 260 18.73 -19.83 -8.34
CA GLN A 260 20.11 -20.32 -8.21
C GLN A 260 21.04 -19.68 -9.25
N GLN A 261 20.50 -19.33 -10.42
CA GLN A 261 21.25 -18.70 -11.52
C GLN A 261 21.24 -17.16 -11.41
N ALA A 262 20.40 -16.60 -10.55
CA ALA A 262 20.31 -15.16 -10.35
C ALA A 262 21.62 -14.60 -9.73
N PRO A 263 22.21 -13.55 -10.33
CA PRO A 263 23.42 -12.93 -9.79
C PRO A 263 23.09 -12.14 -8.52
N GLY A 264 23.93 -12.31 -7.51
CA GLY A 264 23.80 -11.65 -6.21
C GLY A 264 24.56 -12.41 -5.13
N HIS A 265 25.20 -11.67 -4.23
CA HIS A 265 25.97 -12.24 -3.12
C HIS A 265 25.05 -12.69 -1.99
N ASN A 266 23.95 -11.96 -1.78
CA ASN A 266 22.95 -12.23 -0.75
C ASN A 266 21.61 -12.65 -1.37
N SER A 267 20.77 -13.33 -0.58
CA SER A 267 19.41 -13.72 -0.99
C SER A 267 18.57 -12.53 -1.45
N GLU A 268 18.63 -11.41 -0.73
CA GLU A 268 17.95 -10.16 -1.09
C GLU A 268 18.34 -9.65 -2.48
N GLU A 269 19.64 -9.68 -2.82
CA GLU A 269 20.14 -9.17 -4.10
C GLU A 269 19.65 -10.03 -5.26
N ARG A 270 19.64 -11.36 -5.07
CA ARG A 270 19.10 -12.31 -6.05
C ARG A 270 17.62 -12.08 -6.27
N LEU A 271 16.84 -11.88 -5.21
CA LEU A 271 15.40 -11.57 -5.30
C LEU A 271 15.15 -10.21 -5.95
N SER A 272 15.96 -9.20 -5.64
CA SER A 272 15.93 -7.90 -6.31
C SER A 272 16.20 -8.02 -7.81
N GLN A 273 17.14 -8.89 -8.21
CA GLN A 273 17.44 -9.14 -9.62
C GLN A 273 16.32 -9.90 -10.32
N LEU A 274 15.79 -10.97 -9.71
CA LEU A 274 14.63 -11.70 -10.22
C LEU A 274 13.42 -10.76 -10.40
N CYS A 275 13.17 -9.91 -9.40
CA CYS A 275 12.12 -8.90 -9.46
C CYS A 275 12.34 -7.94 -10.63
N ARG A 276 13.58 -7.52 -10.89
CA ARG A 276 13.91 -6.66 -12.04
C ARG A 276 13.63 -7.38 -13.36
N TRP A 277 14.05 -8.63 -13.50
CA TRP A 277 13.78 -9.42 -14.70
C TRP A 277 12.29 -9.65 -14.94
N ILE A 278 11.48 -9.92 -13.91
CA ILE A 278 10.02 -10.04 -14.06
C ILE A 278 9.41 -8.73 -14.56
N VAL A 279 9.82 -7.59 -13.99
CA VAL A 279 9.33 -6.26 -14.40
C VAL A 279 9.72 -5.95 -15.84
N ASP A 280 10.95 -6.28 -16.25
CA ASP A 280 11.44 -6.02 -17.60
C ASP A 280 10.81 -7.01 -18.62
N ALA A 281 10.59 -8.27 -18.24
CA ALA A 281 9.93 -9.29 -19.07
C ALA A 281 8.44 -8.96 -19.32
N GLU A 282 7.72 -8.51 -18.29
CA GLU A 282 6.32 -8.06 -18.44
C GLU A 282 6.23 -6.85 -19.37
N LYS A 283 7.15 -5.87 -19.24
CA LYS A 283 7.21 -4.70 -20.13
C LYS A 283 7.54 -5.07 -21.57
N ALA A 284 8.34 -6.12 -21.78
CA ALA A 284 8.68 -6.64 -23.09
C ALA A 284 7.60 -7.59 -23.67
N GLY A 285 6.57 -7.95 -22.89
CA GLY A 285 5.53 -8.88 -23.31
C GLY A 285 6.03 -10.32 -23.52
N LEU A 286 7.10 -10.72 -22.82
CA LEU A 286 7.70 -12.05 -22.95
C LEU A 286 6.95 -13.09 -22.11
N ARG A 287 6.99 -14.36 -22.53
CA ARG A 287 6.55 -15.50 -21.71
C ARG A 287 7.69 -15.93 -20.79
N TYR A 288 7.46 -15.88 -19.48
CA TYR A 288 8.48 -16.22 -18.48
C TYR A 288 7.93 -17.11 -17.37
N GLY A 289 8.74 -18.06 -16.90
CA GLY A 289 8.51 -18.88 -15.71
C GLY A 289 9.43 -18.47 -14.56
N LEU A 290 9.03 -18.78 -13.32
CA LEU A 290 9.82 -18.48 -12.12
C LEU A 290 10.14 -19.77 -11.37
N VAL A 291 11.42 -19.98 -11.06
CA VAL A 291 11.88 -21.10 -10.22
C VAL A 291 12.49 -20.53 -8.94
N LEU A 292 11.82 -20.80 -7.82
CA LEU A 292 12.32 -20.62 -6.47
C LEU A 292 12.62 -21.99 -5.86
N PRO A 293 13.53 -22.09 -4.87
CA PRO A 293 13.85 -23.36 -4.20
C PRO A 293 12.66 -24.21 -3.76
N ASN A 294 11.56 -23.56 -3.35
CA ASN A 294 10.36 -24.23 -2.81
C ASN A 294 9.13 -24.09 -3.71
N LEU A 295 9.24 -23.40 -4.86
CA LEU A 295 8.09 -23.08 -5.71
C LEU A 295 8.50 -22.93 -7.17
N ARG A 296 7.80 -23.63 -8.07
CA ARG A 296 7.95 -23.48 -9.52
C ARG A 296 6.66 -22.95 -10.12
N VAL A 297 6.72 -21.77 -10.74
CA VAL A 297 5.62 -21.16 -11.47
C VAL A 297 5.86 -21.37 -12.97
N PRO A 298 4.94 -22.03 -13.71
CA PRO A 298 5.12 -22.32 -15.13
C PRO A 298 5.14 -21.02 -15.97
N PRO A 299 5.70 -21.06 -17.19
CA PRO A 299 5.74 -19.89 -18.05
C PRO A 299 4.35 -19.46 -18.52
N ASP A 300 4.00 -18.22 -18.23
CA ASP A 300 2.74 -17.63 -18.68
C ASP A 300 2.93 -16.12 -18.96
N THR A 301 1.88 -15.46 -19.44
CA THR A 301 1.86 -14.02 -19.72
C THR A 301 0.68 -13.33 -19.06
N GLY A 302 0.91 -12.08 -18.66
CA GLY A 302 -0.13 -11.13 -18.28
C GLY A 302 -0.18 -10.79 -16.80
N ALA A 303 -1.05 -9.83 -16.47
CA ALA A 303 -1.07 -9.17 -15.18
C ALA A 303 -1.40 -10.08 -13.98
N ALA A 304 -2.05 -11.24 -14.20
CA ALA A 304 -2.29 -12.22 -13.14
C ALA A 304 -0.99 -12.98 -12.80
N HIS A 305 -0.30 -13.48 -13.82
CA HIS A 305 0.98 -14.16 -13.70
C HIS A 305 2.07 -13.26 -13.11
N TYR A 306 2.15 -12.01 -13.59
CA TYR A 306 3.04 -10.98 -13.03
C TYR A 306 2.86 -10.80 -11.52
N ARG A 307 1.61 -10.66 -11.06
CA ARG A 307 1.29 -10.54 -9.62
C ARG A 307 1.63 -11.80 -8.85
N GLN A 308 1.36 -12.98 -9.41
CA GLN A 308 1.68 -14.26 -8.79
C GLN A 308 3.19 -14.44 -8.60
N CYS A 309 3.99 -14.12 -9.62
CA CYS A 309 5.45 -14.18 -9.54
C CYS A 309 6.01 -13.19 -8.50
N LEU A 310 5.52 -11.95 -8.48
CA LEU A 310 5.94 -10.96 -7.49
C LEU A 310 5.50 -11.33 -6.07
N GLN A 311 4.31 -11.92 -5.90
CA GLN A 311 3.84 -12.43 -4.63
C GLN A 311 4.71 -13.58 -4.13
N ALA A 312 5.09 -14.52 -5.01
CA ALA A 312 6.02 -15.59 -4.67
C ALA A 312 7.36 -15.04 -4.17
N LEU A 313 7.92 -14.03 -4.85
CA LEU A 313 9.15 -13.38 -4.40
C LEU A 313 9.00 -12.63 -3.07
N ALA A 314 7.82 -12.07 -2.78
CA ALA A 314 7.54 -11.39 -1.52
C ALA A 314 7.47 -12.35 -0.32
N LEU A 315 7.03 -13.59 -0.55
CA LEU A 315 6.80 -14.59 0.49
C LEU A 315 7.94 -15.62 0.65
N PHE A 316 8.99 -15.51 -0.18
CA PHE A 316 10.23 -16.28 -0.07
C PHE A 316 11.10 -15.78 1.09
#